data_AF-P01869-F1
#
_entry.id   AF-P01869-F1
#
_cell.length_a   1.000
_cell.length_b   1.000
_cell.length_c   1.000
_cell.angle_alpha   90.00
_cell.angle_beta   90.00
_cell.angle_gamma   90.00
#
_symmetry.space_group_name_H-M   'P 1'
#
loop_
_entity.id
_entity.type
_entity.pdbx_description
1 polymer ?
#
loop_
_entity_poly.entity_id
_entity_poly.type
_entity_poly.pdbx_seq_one_letter_code
_entity_poly.pdbx_strand_id
1 'polypeptide(L)'
;AKTTPPSVYPLAPGSAAQTNSMVTLGCLVKGYFPEPVTVTWNSGSLSSGVHTFPAVLQSDLYTLSSSVTVPSSPRPSETVTCNVAHPASSTKVDKKIVPRDCGCKPCICTVPEVSSVFIFPPKPKDVLTITLTPKVTCVVVDISKDDPEVQFSWFVDDVEVHTAQTQPREEQFNSTFRSVSELPIMHQDWLNGKEFKCRVNSAAFPAPIEKTISKTKGRPKAPQVYTIPPPKEQMAKDKVSLTCMITDFFPEDITVEWQWNGQPAENYKNTQPIMNTNGSYFVYSKLNVQKSNWEAGNTFTCSVLHEGLHNHHTEKSLSHSPGLQLDETCAEAQDGELDGLWTTITIFISLFLLSVCYSAAVTLFKVKWIFSSVVELKQTLVPEYKNMIGQAP
;
A
#
# COMPACT_ATOMS: atom_id res chain seq x y z
N ALA A 1 52.72 9.73 26.45
CA ALA A 1 51.41 9.07 26.35
C ALA A 1 51.08 8.75 24.89
N LYS A 2 50.27 7.73 24.65
CA LYS A 2 49.85 7.29 23.30
C LYS A 2 48.86 8.32 22.72
N THR A 3 49.01 8.64 21.44
CA THR A 3 48.04 9.48 20.73
C THR A 3 46.64 8.88 20.87
N THR A 4 45.71 9.66 21.43
CA THR A 4 44.35 9.23 21.74
C THR A 4 43.35 10.21 21.12
N PRO A 5 42.40 9.74 20.28
CA PRO A 5 41.41 10.60 19.64
C PRO A 5 40.33 11.08 20.61
N PRO A 6 39.72 12.26 20.39
CA PRO A 6 38.68 12.79 21.27
C PRO A 6 37.34 12.07 21.13
N SER A 7 36.59 12.01 22.24
CA SER A 7 35.16 11.73 22.24
C SER A 7 34.36 13.03 22.33
N VAL A 8 33.38 13.22 21.46
CA VAL A 8 32.61 14.47 21.35
C VAL A 8 31.16 14.26 21.76
N TYR A 9 30.68 15.06 22.72
CA TYR A 9 29.34 14.98 23.29
C TYR A 9 28.59 16.30 23.07
N PRO A 10 27.42 16.27 22.39
CA PRO A 10 26.58 17.45 22.25
C PRO A 10 25.88 17.78 23.57
N LEU A 11 25.96 19.04 23.99
CA LEU A 11 25.28 19.55 25.17
C LEU A 11 24.06 20.37 24.71
N ALA A 12 22.91 19.71 24.68
CA ALA A 12 21.63 20.33 24.37
C ALA A 12 21.14 21.18 25.57
N PRO A 13 20.42 22.28 25.31
CA PRO A 13 19.91 23.17 26.34
C PRO A 13 18.86 22.45 27.20
N GLY A 14 18.81 22.78 28.49
CA GLY A 14 17.77 22.28 29.39
C GLY A 14 16.40 22.89 29.05
N SER A 15 15.32 22.20 29.42
CA SER A 15 13.93 22.65 29.18
C SER A 15 13.62 24.03 29.78
N ALA A 16 14.30 24.42 30.87
CA ALA A 16 14.11 25.71 31.53
C ALA A 16 14.73 26.91 30.77
N ALA A 17 15.61 26.68 29.78
CA ALA A 17 16.37 27.75 29.13
C ALA A 17 15.68 28.39 27.91
N GLN A 18 14.53 27.85 27.47
CA GLN A 18 13.84 28.33 26.26
C GLN A 18 13.05 29.64 26.47
N THR A 19 13.02 30.21 27.68
CA THR A 19 12.29 31.44 27.99
C THR A 19 13.03 32.71 27.58
N ASN A 20 14.35 32.64 27.39
CA ASN A 20 15.16 33.78 26.96
C ASN A 20 15.27 33.83 25.43
N SER A 21 15.43 35.04 24.88
CA SER A 21 15.62 35.29 23.44
C SER A 21 16.90 34.67 22.85
N MET A 22 17.77 34.14 23.71
CA MET A 22 19.03 33.50 23.36
C MET A 22 19.16 32.17 24.09
N VAL A 23 19.67 31.15 23.39
CA VAL A 23 19.88 29.80 23.88
C VAL A 23 21.36 29.46 23.74
N THR A 24 21.97 29.06 24.85
CA THR A 24 23.35 28.58 24.86
C THR A 24 23.38 27.08 24.65
N LEU A 25 24.11 26.66 23.61
CA LEU A 25 24.40 25.27 23.28
C LEU A 25 25.86 24.98 23.67
N GLY A 26 26.21 23.71 23.84
CA GLY A 26 27.57 23.33 24.17
C GLY A 26 28.04 22.04 23.51
N CYS A 27 29.35 21.83 23.55
CA CYS A 27 30.03 20.69 23.02
C CYS A 27 31.18 20.31 23.95
N LEU A 28 31.15 19.10 24.50
CA LEU A 28 32.21 18.58 25.36
C LEU A 28 33.13 17.67 24.54
N VAL A 29 34.41 17.98 24.55
CA VAL A 29 35.47 17.21 23.88
C VAL A 29 36.32 16.56 24.96
N LYS A 30 36.20 15.24 25.13
CA LYS A 30 36.75 14.53 26.28
C LYS A 30 37.72 13.44 25.85
N GLY A 31 38.81 13.31 26.61
CA GLY A 31 39.67 12.12 26.59
C GLY A 31 40.65 12.04 25.42
N TYR A 32 41.28 13.15 25.02
CA TYR A 32 42.25 13.16 23.90
C TYR A 32 43.69 13.42 24.37
N PHE A 33 44.67 13.05 23.57
CA PHE A 33 46.07 13.39 23.80
C PHE A 33 46.86 13.34 22.49
N PRO A 34 47.81 14.27 22.22
CA PRO A 34 48.14 15.50 22.97
C PRO A 34 47.26 16.71 22.57
N GLU A 35 47.57 17.92 23.06
CA GLU A 35 47.03 19.16 22.48
C GLU A 35 47.71 19.50 21.14
N PRO A 36 47.07 20.29 20.24
CA PRO A 36 45.76 20.95 20.39
C PRO A 36 44.61 20.19 19.70
N VAL A 37 43.36 20.55 20.03
CA VAL A 37 42.16 20.24 19.23
C VAL A 37 41.55 21.54 18.71
N THR A 38 40.99 21.50 17.51
CA THR A 38 40.25 22.61 16.91
C THR A 38 38.76 22.34 17.05
N VAL A 39 38.02 23.24 17.70
CA VAL A 39 36.56 23.18 17.79
C VAL A 39 35.96 24.37 17.05
N THR A 40 35.11 24.11 16.07
CA THR A 40 34.35 25.12 15.33
C THR A 40 32.86 24.79 15.35
N TRP A 41 32.04 25.80 15.12
CA TRP A 41 30.58 25.66 15.09
C TRP A 41 30.07 25.91 13.67
N ASN A 42 29.23 25.00 13.17
CA ASN A 42 28.74 24.97 11.78
C ASN A 42 29.87 25.22 10.75
N SER A 43 30.95 24.46 10.88
CA SER A 43 32.14 24.54 10.02
C SER A 43 32.79 25.93 9.98
N GLY A 44 32.61 26.73 11.04
CA GLY A 44 33.15 28.09 11.17
C GLY A 44 32.18 29.20 10.76
N SER A 45 30.99 28.88 10.25
CA SER A 45 29.96 29.89 9.94
C SER A 45 29.36 30.54 11.19
N LEU A 46 29.36 29.83 12.33
CA LEU A 46 28.97 30.37 13.62
C LEU A 46 30.23 30.73 14.42
N SER A 47 30.53 32.03 14.50
CA SER A 47 31.64 32.57 15.29
C SER A 47 31.18 33.53 16.41
N SER A 48 29.99 34.12 16.27
CA SER A 48 29.43 35.01 17.29
C SER A 48 28.93 34.22 18.51
N GLY A 49 29.20 34.75 19.71
CA GLY A 49 28.78 34.12 20.97
C GLY A 49 29.44 32.78 21.27
N VAL A 50 30.54 32.44 20.57
CA VAL A 50 31.32 31.22 20.79
C VAL A 50 32.34 31.43 21.90
N HIS A 51 32.33 30.55 22.89
CA HIS A 51 33.33 30.50 23.96
C HIS A 51 33.90 29.10 24.07
N THR A 52 35.19 28.94 23.73
CA THR A 52 35.94 27.69 23.92
C THR A 52 36.81 27.80 25.15
N PHE A 53 36.56 26.92 26.11
CA PHE A 53 37.28 26.89 27.38
C PHE A 53 38.63 26.16 27.21
N PRO A 54 39.69 26.57 27.92
CA PRO A 54 41.00 25.92 27.86
C PRO A 54 40.92 24.43 28.19
N ALA A 55 41.81 23.65 27.60
CA ALA A 55 41.91 22.23 27.89
C ALA A 55 42.47 21.98 29.29
N VAL A 56 41.91 21.00 29.99
CA VAL A 56 42.37 20.54 31.30
C VAL A 56 42.90 19.13 31.16
N LEU A 57 44.08 18.89 31.72
CA LEU A 57 44.69 17.57 31.81
C LEU A 57 44.15 16.82 33.03
N GLN A 58 43.52 15.67 32.79
CA GLN A 58 42.99 14.79 33.84
C GLN A 58 43.39 13.35 33.53
N SER A 59 44.17 12.72 34.42
CA SER A 59 44.62 11.32 34.26
C SER A 59 45.25 11.04 32.89
N ASP A 60 46.24 11.85 32.50
CA ASP A 60 46.99 11.79 31.23
C ASP A 60 46.21 12.13 29.95
N LEU A 61 44.92 12.50 30.05
CA LEU A 61 44.10 12.88 28.90
C LEU A 61 43.54 14.29 29.06
N TYR A 62 43.48 15.03 27.96
CA TYR A 62 42.90 16.35 27.88
C TYR A 62 41.39 16.30 27.68
N THR A 63 40.72 17.30 28.25
CA THR A 63 39.30 17.55 28.07
C THR A 63 39.08 19.06 27.95
N LEU A 64 38.22 19.48 27.02
CA LEU A 64 37.78 20.87 26.89
C LEU A 64 36.30 20.94 26.54
N SER A 65 35.72 22.13 26.67
CA SER A 65 34.36 22.38 26.19
C SER A 65 34.29 23.65 25.37
N SER A 66 33.33 23.70 24.45
CA SER A 66 32.99 24.90 23.71
C SER A 66 31.49 25.16 23.86
N SER A 67 31.10 26.43 23.88
CA SER A 67 29.70 26.85 23.94
C SER A 67 29.43 27.87 22.83
N VAL A 68 28.19 27.93 22.36
CA VAL A 68 27.72 28.92 21.39
C VAL A 68 26.35 29.41 21.82
N THR A 69 26.15 30.73 21.83
CA THR A 69 24.86 31.34 22.18
C THR A 69 24.18 31.84 20.92
N VAL A 70 23.04 31.24 20.57
CA VAL A 70 22.25 31.52 19.35
C VAL A 70 20.86 32.04 19.71
N PRO A 71 20.20 32.85 18.86
CA PRO A 71 18.81 33.25 19.09
C PRO A 71 17.86 32.04 19.20
N SER A 72 16.91 32.05 20.14
CA SER A 72 15.95 30.95 20.35
C SER A 72 14.97 30.76 19.19
N SER A 73 14.80 31.76 18.34
CA SER A 73 13.87 31.76 17.21
C SER A 73 14.49 32.49 16.01
N PRO A 74 14.32 32.02 14.75
CA PRO A 74 13.49 30.89 14.32
C PRO A 74 14.32 29.76 13.69
N ARG A 75 14.31 28.56 14.29
CA ARG A 75 13.89 27.29 13.65
C ARG A 75 14.42 26.04 14.38
N PRO A 76 13.53 25.10 14.75
CA PRO A 76 13.91 23.71 15.02
C PRO A 76 14.62 23.01 13.83
N SER A 77 14.62 23.63 12.64
CA SER A 77 15.22 23.09 11.42
C SER A 77 16.63 23.59 11.09
N GLU A 78 17.16 24.63 11.77
CA GLU A 78 18.57 25.00 11.60
C GLU A 78 19.43 24.19 12.57
N THR A 79 20.00 23.09 12.06
CA THR A 79 20.78 22.17 12.88
C THR A 79 22.13 22.79 13.22
N VAL A 80 22.34 23.13 14.50
CA VAL A 80 23.66 23.53 14.99
C VAL A 80 24.55 22.30 15.17
N THR A 81 25.77 22.38 14.63
CA THR A 81 26.74 21.30 14.59
C THR A 81 28.04 21.74 15.25
N CYS A 82 28.55 20.95 16.17
CA CYS A 82 29.90 21.09 16.71
C CYS A 82 30.86 20.25 15.87
N ASN A 83 31.86 20.91 15.29
CA ASN A 83 32.87 20.30 14.43
C ASN A 83 34.20 20.27 15.20
N VAL A 84 34.76 19.09 15.41
CA VAL A 84 36.00 18.89 16.20
C VAL A 84 37.04 18.22 15.34
N ALA A 85 38.25 18.78 15.28
CA ALA A 85 39.40 18.21 14.62
C ALA A 85 40.58 18.04 15.58
N HIS A 86 41.15 16.85 15.65
CA HIS A 86 42.34 16.54 16.42
C HIS A 86 43.48 16.16 15.45
N PRO A 87 44.45 17.06 15.19
CA PRO A 87 45.51 16.85 14.20
C PRO A 87 46.38 15.63 14.49
N ALA A 88 46.74 15.40 15.76
CA ALA A 88 47.66 14.32 16.12
C ALA A 88 47.09 12.92 15.85
N SER A 89 45.77 12.74 15.99
CA SER A 89 45.09 11.48 15.66
C SER A 89 44.37 11.49 14.32
N SER A 90 44.51 12.56 13.51
CA SER A 90 43.77 12.78 12.26
C SER A 90 42.26 12.57 12.37
N THR A 91 41.67 12.86 13.53
CA THR A 91 40.25 12.60 13.80
C THR A 91 39.42 13.85 13.56
N LYS A 92 38.32 13.71 12.81
CA LYS A 92 37.31 14.75 12.60
C LYS A 92 35.94 14.22 13.01
N VAL A 93 35.20 14.98 13.82
CA VAL A 93 33.88 14.58 14.33
C VAL A 93 32.91 15.75 14.25
N ASP A 94 31.78 15.51 13.62
CA ASP A 94 30.67 16.45 13.53
C ASP A 94 29.49 15.95 14.38
N LYS A 95 29.09 16.71 15.39
CA LYS A 95 27.95 16.37 16.26
C LYS A 95 26.85 17.42 16.16
N LYS A 96 25.72 16.99 15.61
CA LYS A 96 24.47 17.78 15.60
C LYS A 96 23.89 17.86 17.01
N ILE A 97 23.53 19.06 17.45
CA ILE A 97 22.84 19.28 18.71
C ILE A 97 21.34 19.20 18.45
N VAL A 98 20.75 18.07 18.82
CA VAL A 98 19.30 17.87 18.75
C VAL A 98 18.66 18.30 20.08
N PRO A 99 17.56 19.08 20.06
CA PRO A 99 16.78 19.33 21.27
C PRO A 99 16.36 18.01 21.91
N ARG A 100 16.43 17.93 23.23
CA ARG A 100 15.89 16.77 23.96
C ARG A 100 14.37 16.86 23.95
N ASP A 101 13.71 15.75 23.63
CA ASP A 101 12.29 15.61 23.88
C ASP A 101 12.09 15.50 25.40
N CYS A 102 11.89 16.65 26.03
CA CYS A 102 11.61 16.78 27.46
C CYS A 102 10.11 16.65 27.75
N GLY A 103 9.29 16.30 26.75
CA GLY A 103 7.91 15.93 27.01
C GLY A 103 7.88 14.72 27.94
N CYS A 104 7.29 14.86 29.12
CA CYS A 104 6.95 13.73 29.95
C CYS A 104 5.97 12.88 29.16
N LYS A 105 6.46 11.84 28.47
CA LYS A 105 5.58 10.81 27.93
C LYS A 105 4.83 10.23 29.13
N PRO A 106 3.48 10.11 29.06
CA PRO A 106 2.72 9.52 30.15
C PRO A 106 3.34 8.17 30.50
N CYS A 107 3.54 7.90 31.79
CA CYS A 107 4.06 6.63 32.25
C CYS A 107 3.14 5.51 31.75
N ILE A 108 3.63 4.69 30.82
CA ILE A 108 2.94 3.48 30.39
C ILE A 108 3.23 2.43 31.47
N CYS A 109 2.35 2.35 32.45
CA CYS A 109 2.39 1.32 33.48
C CYS A 109 1.24 0.34 33.18
N THR A 110 1.59 -0.89 32.82
CA THR A 110 0.62 -1.98 32.82
C THR A 110 0.59 -2.53 34.24
N VAL A 111 -0.50 -2.29 34.97
CA VAL A 111 -0.69 -2.88 36.30
C VAL A 111 -1.18 -4.32 36.07
N PRO A 112 -0.38 -5.36 36.39
CA PRO A 112 -0.72 -6.74 36.05
C PRO A 112 -1.85 -7.32 36.91
N GLU A 113 -2.23 -6.65 38.01
CA GLU A 113 -3.21 -7.15 38.98
C GLU A 113 -4.65 -6.70 38.75
N VAL A 114 -4.92 -5.77 37.82
CA VAL A 114 -6.28 -5.24 37.61
C VAL A 114 -6.81 -5.57 36.23
N SER A 115 -8.11 -5.82 36.14
CA SER A 115 -8.82 -5.99 34.88
C SER A 115 -8.52 -4.85 33.91
N SER A 116 -8.38 -5.17 32.63
CA SER A 116 -8.03 -4.20 31.61
C SER A 116 -9.27 -3.64 30.92
N VAL A 117 -9.29 -2.32 30.70
CA VAL A 117 -10.40 -1.61 30.04
C VAL A 117 -9.97 -1.12 28.66
N PHE A 118 -10.79 -1.40 27.65
CA PHE A 118 -10.60 -0.99 26.27
C PHE A 118 -11.85 -0.30 25.73
N ILE A 119 -11.67 0.70 24.87
CA ILE A 119 -12.75 1.39 24.16
C ILE A 119 -12.50 1.26 22.66
N PHE A 120 -13.55 0.95 21.90
CA PHE A 120 -13.50 0.68 20.47
C PHE A 120 -14.42 1.64 19.70
N PRO A 121 -13.99 2.12 18.53
CA PRO A 121 -14.79 3.01 17.69
C PRO A 121 -15.99 2.26 17.09
N PRO A 122 -17.03 2.98 16.66
CA PRO A 122 -18.10 2.40 15.85
C PRO A 122 -17.55 1.90 14.51
N LYS A 123 -18.20 0.87 13.94
CA LYS A 123 -17.81 0.40 12.60
C LYS A 123 -18.06 1.49 11.56
N PRO A 124 -17.14 1.73 10.61
CA PRO A 124 -17.33 2.78 9.60
C PRO A 124 -18.64 2.65 8.81
N LYS A 125 -19.06 1.42 8.47
CA LYS A 125 -20.36 1.15 7.82
C LYS A 125 -21.55 1.66 8.63
N ASP A 126 -21.56 1.45 9.94
CA ASP A 126 -22.66 1.84 10.83
C ASP A 126 -22.72 3.37 10.98
N VAL A 127 -21.55 4.03 10.96
CA VAL A 127 -21.46 5.50 10.99
C VAL A 127 -21.97 6.11 9.69
N LEU A 128 -21.64 5.53 8.53
CA LEU A 128 -21.90 6.15 7.23
C LEU A 128 -23.26 5.78 6.62
N THR A 129 -23.92 4.73 7.11
CA THR A 129 -25.23 4.28 6.60
C THR A 129 -26.36 4.80 7.49
N ILE A 130 -27.17 5.73 6.99
CA ILE A 130 -28.22 6.44 7.75
C ILE A 130 -29.29 5.55 8.41
N THR A 131 -29.47 4.31 7.94
CA THR A 131 -30.45 3.35 8.49
C THR A 131 -29.88 2.51 9.64
N LEU A 132 -28.56 2.56 9.86
CA LEU A 132 -27.89 1.81 10.93
C LEU A 132 -27.72 2.68 12.17
N THR A 133 -27.42 2.08 13.30
CA THR A 133 -27.15 2.82 14.55
C THR A 133 -25.72 2.55 14.97
N PRO A 134 -24.78 3.50 14.79
CA PRO A 134 -23.40 3.33 15.23
C PRO A 134 -23.33 3.21 16.74
N LYS A 135 -22.42 2.36 17.23
CA LYS A 135 -22.20 2.14 18.65
C LYS A 135 -20.72 2.26 19.02
N VAL A 136 -20.42 2.97 20.10
CA VAL A 136 -19.10 2.94 20.73
C VAL A 136 -19.10 1.82 21.75
N THR A 137 -18.09 0.96 21.76
CA THR A 137 -18.05 -0.23 22.62
C THR A 137 -16.95 -0.11 23.66
N CYS A 138 -17.28 -0.30 24.93
CA CYS A 138 -16.34 -0.37 26.03
C CYS A 138 -16.30 -1.80 26.59
N VAL A 139 -15.11 -2.37 26.70
CA VAL A 139 -14.90 -3.77 27.09
C VAL A 139 -13.95 -3.82 28.27
N VAL A 140 -14.33 -4.58 29.28
CA VAL A 140 -13.51 -4.91 30.43
C VAL A 140 -13.19 -6.39 30.38
N VAL A 141 -11.91 -6.74 30.43
CA VAL A 141 -11.40 -8.12 30.39
C VAL A 141 -10.56 -8.42 31.62
N ASP A 142 -10.31 -9.70 31.88
CA ASP A 142 -9.55 -10.16 33.04
C ASP A 142 -10.24 -9.82 34.37
N ILE A 143 -11.57 -9.94 34.39
CA ILE A 143 -12.38 -9.81 35.62
C ILE A 143 -12.32 -11.15 36.35
N SER A 144 -11.82 -11.19 37.58
CA SER A 144 -11.78 -12.39 38.41
C SER A 144 -13.19 -12.84 38.79
N LYS A 145 -13.39 -14.15 39.00
CA LYS A 145 -14.69 -14.70 39.45
C LYS A 145 -15.17 -14.06 40.75
N ASP A 146 -14.24 -13.68 41.62
CA ASP A 146 -14.52 -13.08 42.93
C ASP A 146 -14.70 -11.56 42.86
N ASP A 147 -14.40 -10.94 41.71
CA ASP A 147 -14.58 -9.50 41.53
C ASP A 147 -16.07 -9.15 41.40
N PRO A 148 -16.49 -8.05 42.04
CA PRO A 148 -17.86 -7.57 41.94
C PRO A 148 -18.21 -7.17 40.50
N GLU A 149 -19.51 -7.03 40.26
CA GLU A 149 -20.01 -6.58 38.96
C GLU A 149 -19.49 -5.17 38.63
N VAL A 150 -19.05 -5.02 37.39
CA VAL A 150 -18.46 -3.78 36.89
C VAL A 150 -19.57 -2.81 36.49
N GLN A 151 -19.48 -1.56 36.96
CA GLN A 151 -20.41 -0.49 36.63
C GLN A 151 -19.84 0.40 35.53
N PHE A 152 -20.63 0.64 34.48
CA PHE A 152 -20.26 1.51 33.36
C PHE A 152 -21.02 2.83 33.45
N SER A 153 -20.30 3.95 33.30
CA SER A 153 -20.86 5.29 33.10
C SER A 153 -20.30 5.88 31.81
N TRP A 154 -21.14 6.48 31.00
CA TRP A 154 -20.75 7.02 29.70
C TRP A 154 -20.89 8.54 29.68
N PHE A 155 -19.96 9.23 29.04
CA PHE A 155 -20.01 10.68 28.83
C PHE A 155 -19.78 11.01 27.35
N VAL A 156 -20.51 11.99 26.85
CA VAL A 156 -20.34 12.58 25.51
C VAL A 156 -20.03 14.06 25.70
N ASP A 157 -18.83 14.50 25.30
CA ASP A 157 -18.30 15.84 25.58
C ASP A 157 -18.45 16.23 27.07
N ASP A 158 -18.02 15.33 27.96
CA ASP A 158 -18.13 15.44 29.43
C ASP A 158 -19.54 15.50 30.03
N VAL A 159 -20.59 15.37 29.21
CA VAL A 159 -21.98 15.24 29.67
C VAL A 159 -22.36 13.78 29.85
N GLU A 160 -22.80 13.39 31.04
CA GLU A 160 -23.19 12.01 31.33
C GLU A 160 -24.43 11.58 30.52
N VAL A 161 -24.39 10.36 29.97
CA VAL A 161 -25.48 9.77 29.18
C VAL A 161 -25.83 8.38 29.71
N HIS A 162 -27.12 8.04 29.62
CA HIS A 162 -27.68 6.81 30.21
C HIS A 162 -28.32 5.86 29.18
N THR A 163 -28.09 6.08 27.89
CA THR A 163 -28.65 5.27 26.79
C THR A 163 -27.84 4.02 26.46
N ALA A 164 -26.69 3.82 27.12
CA ALA A 164 -25.83 2.67 26.90
C ALA A 164 -26.49 1.35 27.34
N GLN A 165 -26.18 0.27 26.64
CA GLN A 165 -26.67 -1.08 26.91
C GLN A 165 -25.50 -1.96 27.32
N THR A 166 -25.56 -2.49 28.54
CA THR A 166 -24.53 -3.42 29.05
C THR A 166 -24.99 -4.85 28.85
N GLN A 167 -24.16 -5.64 28.19
CA GLN A 167 -24.40 -7.06 27.96
C GLN A 167 -24.14 -7.85 29.25
N PRO A 168 -24.82 -9.00 29.46
CA PRO A 168 -24.51 -9.89 30.57
C PRO A 168 -23.03 -10.28 30.57
N ARG A 169 -22.46 -10.49 31.76
CA ARG A 169 -21.08 -10.91 31.95
C ARG A 169 -20.83 -12.26 31.27
N GLU A 170 -19.79 -12.33 30.44
CA GLU A 170 -19.40 -13.52 29.68
C GLU A 170 -18.16 -14.18 30.30
N GLU A 171 -18.17 -15.50 30.44
CA GLU A 171 -17.00 -16.27 30.87
C GLU A 171 -16.04 -16.52 29.69
N GLN A 172 -14.75 -16.31 29.91
CA GLN A 172 -13.68 -16.50 28.93
C GLN A 172 -13.00 -17.86 29.12
N PHE A 173 -12.39 -18.40 28.06
CA PHE A 173 -11.70 -19.71 28.09
C PHE A 173 -10.54 -19.80 29.11
N ASN A 174 -9.98 -18.66 29.52
CA ASN A 174 -8.91 -18.53 30.50
C ASN A 174 -9.42 -18.42 31.96
N SER A 175 -10.69 -18.73 32.22
CA SER A 175 -11.34 -18.62 33.54
C SER A 175 -11.46 -17.19 34.10
N THR A 176 -11.25 -16.17 33.26
CA THR A 176 -11.63 -14.78 33.58
C THR A 176 -12.97 -14.45 32.95
N PHE A 177 -13.50 -13.27 33.26
CA PHE A 177 -14.74 -12.80 32.67
C PHE A 177 -14.54 -11.52 31.87
N ARG A 178 -15.46 -11.32 30.93
CA ARG A 178 -15.56 -10.17 30.05
C ARG A 178 -16.90 -9.49 30.28
N SER A 179 -16.88 -8.17 30.40
CA SER A 179 -18.10 -7.34 30.44
C SER A 179 -18.03 -6.28 29.35
N VAL A 180 -19.15 -6.09 28.64
CA VAL A 180 -19.22 -5.23 27.45
C VAL A 180 -20.38 -4.27 27.61
N SER A 181 -20.10 -2.98 27.47
CA SER A 181 -21.09 -1.93 27.39
C SER A 181 -21.04 -1.27 26.02
N GLU A 182 -22.18 -1.08 25.38
CA GLU A 182 -22.30 -0.44 24.07
C GLU A 182 -23.15 0.82 24.18
N LEU A 183 -22.58 1.96 23.82
CA LEU A 183 -23.31 3.23 23.73
C LEU A 183 -23.79 3.43 22.28
N PRO A 184 -25.10 3.38 21.99
CA PRO A 184 -25.62 3.82 20.70
C PRO A 184 -25.48 5.35 20.59
N ILE A 185 -24.97 5.82 19.45
CA ILE A 185 -24.66 7.23 19.21
C ILE A 185 -25.33 7.74 17.93
N MET A 186 -25.42 9.06 17.78
CA MET A 186 -25.83 9.67 16.52
C MET A 186 -24.66 9.70 15.53
N HIS A 187 -24.95 9.49 14.24
CA HIS A 187 -23.92 9.53 13.18
C HIS A 187 -23.10 10.83 13.20
N GLN A 188 -23.78 11.97 13.38
CA GLN A 188 -23.15 13.30 13.37
C GLN A 188 -22.26 13.55 14.58
N ASP A 189 -22.56 12.96 15.75
CA ASP A 189 -21.74 13.12 16.94
C ASP A 189 -20.33 12.57 16.72
N TRP A 190 -20.23 11.38 16.11
CA TRP A 190 -18.94 10.81 15.71
C TRP A 190 -18.27 11.62 14.61
N LEU A 191 -19.01 11.94 13.53
CA LEU A 191 -18.45 12.63 12.37
C LEU A 191 -17.93 14.05 12.69
N ASN A 192 -18.57 14.73 13.64
CA ASN A 192 -18.16 16.05 14.14
C ASN A 192 -17.01 15.98 15.15
N GLY A 193 -16.57 14.78 15.53
CA GLY A 193 -15.42 14.58 16.42
C GLY A 193 -15.72 14.82 17.90
N LYS A 194 -16.95 14.56 18.34
CA LYS A 194 -17.27 14.54 19.78
C LYS A 194 -16.41 13.50 20.51
N GLU A 195 -16.14 13.77 21.79
CA GLU A 195 -15.39 12.86 22.65
C GLU A 195 -16.34 11.95 23.41
N PHE A 196 -16.10 10.64 23.32
CA PHE A 196 -16.84 9.61 24.04
C PHE A 196 -15.96 9.03 25.12
N LYS A 197 -16.41 9.09 26.37
CA LYS A 197 -15.69 8.60 27.54
C LYS A 197 -16.46 7.46 28.20
N CYS A 198 -15.80 6.32 28.36
CA CYS A 198 -16.27 5.22 29.18
C CYS A 198 -15.54 5.28 30.52
N ARG A 199 -16.29 5.46 31.61
CA ARG A 199 -15.82 5.33 32.99
C ARG A 199 -16.27 4.00 33.53
N VAL A 200 -15.33 3.23 34.05
CA VAL A 200 -15.55 1.90 34.59
C VAL A 200 -15.22 1.90 36.07
N ASN A 201 -16.18 1.49 36.89
CA ASN A 201 -16.05 1.41 38.33
C ASN A 201 -16.21 -0.04 38.82
N SER A 202 -15.35 -0.47 39.73
CA SER A 202 -15.42 -1.78 40.39
C SER A 202 -14.66 -1.68 41.71
N ALA A 203 -15.09 -2.42 42.74
CA ALA A 203 -14.34 -2.46 44.00
C ALA A 203 -12.97 -3.14 43.86
N ALA A 204 -12.75 -3.89 42.77
CA ALA A 204 -11.44 -4.45 42.43
C ALA A 204 -10.44 -3.39 41.92
N PHE A 205 -10.92 -2.20 41.51
CA PHE A 205 -10.06 -1.13 41.03
C PHE A 205 -9.75 -0.15 42.16
N PRO A 206 -8.48 0.26 42.34
CA PRO A 206 -8.12 1.27 43.35
C PRO A 206 -8.73 2.65 43.03
N ALA A 207 -9.06 2.90 41.78
CA ALA A 207 -9.78 4.07 41.30
C ALA A 207 -10.58 3.73 40.04
N PRO A 208 -11.63 4.50 39.69
CA PRO A 208 -12.34 4.34 38.42
C PRO A 208 -11.40 4.48 37.23
N ILE A 209 -11.53 3.59 36.25
CA ILE A 209 -10.71 3.62 35.02
C ILE A 209 -11.51 4.31 33.92
N GLU A 210 -10.91 5.32 33.30
CA GLU A 210 -11.51 6.06 32.18
C GLU A 210 -10.78 5.79 30.87
N LYS A 211 -11.55 5.61 29.80
CA LYS A 211 -11.05 5.53 28.42
C LYS A 211 -11.85 6.47 27.53
N THR A 212 -11.16 7.29 26.75
CA THR A 212 -11.76 8.22 25.80
C THR A 212 -11.48 7.79 24.37
N ILE A 213 -12.42 8.08 23.48
CA ILE A 213 -12.26 7.91 22.05
C ILE A 213 -12.99 9.03 21.31
N SER A 214 -12.40 9.48 20.21
CA SER A 214 -13.01 10.41 19.26
C SER A 214 -12.62 9.99 17.85
N LYS A 215 -13.31 10.51 16.85
CA LYS A 215 -12.90 10.37 15.46
C LYS A 215 -11.48 10.92 15.25
N THR A 216 -10.73 10.27 14.35
CA THR A 216 -9.40 10.70 13.93
C THR A 216 -9.42 12.13 13.38
N LYS A 217 -8.53 12.98 13.91
CA LYS A 217 -8.46 14.39 13.53
C LYS A 217 -7.74 14.57 12.19
N GLY A 218 -8.28 15.42 11.33
CA GLY A 218 -7.67 15.80 10.06
C GLY A 218 -8.73 16.10 9.00
N ARG A 219 -8.29 16.59 7.84
CA ARG A 219 -9.20 16.85 6.71
C ARG A 219 -9.48 15.54 5.97
N PRO A 220 -10.74 15.11 5.83
CA PRO A 220 -11.07 13.93 5.05
C PRO A 220 -10.60 14.08 3.60
N LYS A 221 -9.99 13.03 3.06
CA LYS A 221 -9.54 12.92 1.67
C LYS A 221 -10.21 11.71 1.03
N ALA A 222 -10.93 11.94 -0.06
CA ALA A 222 -11.63 10.90 -0.79
C ALA A 222 -10.65 9.88 -1.40
N PRO A 223 -10.93 8.56 -1.31
CA PRO A 223 -10.14 7.54 -1.98
C PRO A 223 -10.22 7.62 -3.50
N GLN A 224 -9.10 7.28 -4.14
CA GLN A 224 -9.08 6.87 -5.54
C GLN A 224 -9.28 5.36 -5.60
N VAL A 225 -10.29 4.91 -6.33
CA VAL A 225 -10.69 3.50 -6.40
C VAL A 225 -10.46 2.97 -7.81
N TYR A 226 -9.72 1.88 -7.92
CA TYR A 226 -9.38 1.20 -9.17
C TYR A 226 -9.65 -0.30 -9.04
N THR A 227 -10.19 -0.90 -10.09
CA THR A 227 -10.40 -2.35 -10.19
C THR A 227 -9.42 -2.95 -11.20
N ILE A 228 -8.76 -4.04 -10.82
CA ILE A 228 -7.73 -4.71 -11.60
C ILE A 228 -8.22 -6.14 -11.89
N PRO A 229 -8.30 -6.55 -13.17
CA PRO A 229 -8.68 -7.90 -13.55
C PRO A 229 -7.62 -8.94 -13.18
N PRO A 230 -7.92 -10.24 -13.29
CA PRO A 230 -6.94 -11.27 -13.05
C PRO A 230 -5.73 -11.11 -13.98
N PRO A 231 -4.50 -11.31 -13.48
CA PRO A 231 -3.33 -11.34 -14.34
C PRO A 231 -3.43 -12.51 -15.33
N LYS A 232 -2.90 -12.35 -16.54
CA LYS A 232 -3.01 -13.36 -17.62
C LYS A 232 -2.47 -14.71 -17.19
N GLU A 233 -1.41 -14.71 -16.39
CA GLU A 233 -0.75 -15.89 -15.84
C GLU A 233 -1.67 -16.69 -14.89
N GLN A 234 -2.68 -16.05 -14.29
CA GLN A 234 -3.65 -16.71 -13.41
C GLN A 234 -4.79 -17.37 -14.21
N MET A 235 -4.98 -17.01 -15.49
CA MET A 235 -6.06 -17.56 -16.32
C MET A 235 -5.90 -19.06 -16.64
N ALA A 236 -4.75 -19.66 -16.31
CA ALA A 236 -4.54 -21.11 -16.38
C ALA A 236 -5.13 -21.88 -15.18
N LYS A 237 -5.58 -21.19 -14.12
CA LYS A 237 -6.14 -21.80 -12.91
C LYS A 237 -7.67 -21.81 -12.95
N ASP A 238 -8.29 -22.71 -12.18
CA ASP A 238 -9.74 -22.77 -12.02
C ASP A 238 -10.32 -21.54 -11.30
N LYS A 239 -9.52 -20.92 -10.41
CA LYS A 239 -9.89 -19.73 -9.64
C LYS A 239 -9.01 -18.55 -9.97
N VAL A 240 -9.66 -17.41 -10.19
CA VAL A 240 -9.03 -16.13 -10.50
C VAL A 240 -9.29 -15.10 -9.40
N SER A 241 -8.42 -14.10 -9.29
CA SER A 241 -8.49 -13.07 -8.26
C SER A 241 -8.77 -11.71 -8.91
N LEU A 242 -9.81 -11.03 -8.47
CA LEU A 242 -10.07 -9.63 -8.79
C LEU A 242 -9.53 -8.76 -7.66
N THR A 243 -8.93 -7.62 -8.00
CA THR A 243 -8.36 -6.71 -7.00
C THR A 243 -9.01 -5.34 -7.09
N CYS A 244 -9.41 -4.78 -5.95
CA CYS A 244 -9.82 -3.40 -5.81
C CYS A 244 -8.73 -2.67 -5.03
N MET A 245 -8.04 -1.75 -5.71
CA MET A 245 -6.97 -0.91 -5.18
C MET A 245 -7.56 0.45 -4.81
N ILE A 246 -7.44 0.80 -3.54
CA ILE A 246 -8.04 2.01 -2.96
C ILE A 246 -6.90 2.82 -2.35
N THR A 247 -6.63 4.01 -2.89
CA THR A 247 -5.43 4.79 -2.52
C THR A 247 -5.76 6.22 -2.13
N ASP A 248 -4.79 6.87 -1.48
CA ASP A 248 -4.75 8.30 -1.26
C ASP A 248 -5.90 8.88 -0.43
N PHE A 249 -6.44 8.11 0.52
CA PHE A 249 -7.55 8.56 1.38
C PHE A 249 -7.12 8.89 2.81
N PHE A 250 -7.98 9.59 3.54
CA PHE A 250 -7.81 9.87 4.98
C PHE A 250 -9.18 10.17 5.59
N PRO A 251 -9.51 9.69 6.80
CA PRO A 251 -8.75 8.83 7.71
C PRO A 251 -8.80 7.36 7.28
N GLU A 252 -8.23 6.46 8.11
CA GLU A 252 -8.21 5.02 7.86
C GLU A 252 -9.58 4.33 7.90
N ASP A 253 -10.59 4.99 8.52
CA ASP A 253 -11.96 4.49 8.67
C ASP A 253 -12.66 4.30 7.31
N ILE A 254 -12.60 3.08 6.78
CA ILE A 254 -13.13 2.71 5.47
C ILE A 254 -13.82 1.35 5.51
N THR A 255 -14.84 1.15 4.68
CA THR A 255 -15.46 -0.16 4.46
C THR A 255 -15.41 -0.51 2.98
N VAL A 256 -15.04 -1.75 2.67
CA VAL A 256 -14.92 -2.26 1.29
C VAL A 256 -15.65 -3.58 1.18
N GLU A 257 -16.61 -3.64 0.27
CA GLU A 257 -17.46 -4.81 0.02
C GLU A 257 -17.47 -5.12 -1.48
N TRP A 258 -17.74 -6.37 -1.84
CA TRP A 258 -17.89 -6.78 -3.22
C TRP A 258 -19.33 -7.20 -3.52
N GLN A 259 -19.76 -6.95 -4.75
CA GLN A 259 -21.01 -7.45 -5.31
C GLN A 259 -20.74 -8.25 -6.58
N TRP A 260 -21.58 -9.24 -6.84
CA TRP A 260 -21.64 -10.02 -8.07
C TRP A 260 -23.06 -9.91 -8.64
N ASN A 261 -23.19 -9.30 -9.82
CA ASN A 261 -24.47 -9.02 -10.48
C ASN A 261 -25.51 -8.34 -9.55
N GLY A 262 -25.05 -7.39 -8.73
CA GLY A 262 -25.87 -6.63 -7.78
C GLY A 262 -26.17 -7.34 -6.46
N GLN A 263 -25.76 -8.60 -6.29
CA GLN A 263 -25.87 -9.33 -5.02
C GLN A 263 -24.56 -9.28 -4.23
N PRO A 264 -24.58 -9.27 -2.89
CA PRO A 264 -23.36 -9.35 -2.09
C PRO A 264 -22.51 -10.57 -2.47
N ALA A 265 -21.23 -10.35 -2.74
CA ALA A 265 -20.28 -11.42 -3.05
C ALA A 265 -19.60 -11.90 -1.76
N GLU A 266 -19.34 -13.20 -1.69
CA GLU A 266 -18.55 -13.81 -0.62
C GLU A 266 -17.08 -13.97 -1.05
N ASN A 267 -16.21 -14.44 -0.16
CA ASN A 267 -14.80 -14.79 -0.45
C ASN A 267 -13.87 -13.64 -0.84
N TYR A 268 -14.21 -12.41 -0.45
CA TYR A 268 -13.27 -11.29 -0.49
C TYR A 268 -12.52 -11.14 0.84
N LYS A 269 -11.31 -10.58 0.76
CA LYS A 269 -10.48 -10.19 1.90
C LYS A 269 -9.90 -8.81 1.67
N ASN A 270 -9.97 -7.97 2.69
CA ASN A 270 -9.41 -6.62 2.68
C ASN A 270 -8.11 -6.61 3.50
N THR A 271 -7.10 -5.90 3.02
CA THR A 271 -5.93 -5.57 3.85
C THR A 271 -6.33 -4.55 4.92
N GLN A 272 -5.55 -4.48 6.00
CA GLN A 272 -5.66 -3.32 6.90
C GLN A 272 -5.20 -2.05 6.17
N PRO A 273 -5.75 -0.87 6.50
CA PRO A 273 -5.23 0.39 5.99
C PRO A 273 -3.76 0.59 6.38
N ILE A 274 -2.92 0.97 5.42
CA ILE A 274 -1.50 1.26 5.65
C ILE A 274 -1.23 2.72 5.29
N MET A 275 -0.49 3.42 6.14
CA MET A 275 -0.13 4.82 5.92
C MET A 275 1.02 4.95 4.91
N ASN A 276 0.81 5.77 3.89
CA ASN A 276 1.79 6.22 2.90
C ASN A 276 2.72 7.28 3.49
N THR A 277 3.87 7.50 2.82
CA THR A 277 4.85 8.54 3.20
C THR A 277 4.28 9.95 3.18
N ASN A 278 3.20 10.20 2.43
CA ASN A 278 2.49 11.48 2.37
C ASN A 278 1.41 11.65 3.45
N GLY A 279 1.23 10.67 4.35
CA GLY A 279 0.23 10.69 5.42
C GLY A 279 -1.18 10.23 5.02
N SER A 280 -1.40 9.86 3.75
CA SER A 280 -2.64 9.20 3.31
C SER A 280 -2.61 7.70 3.58
N TYR A 281 -3.73 7.01 3.38
CA TYR A 281 -3.85 5.56 3.52
C TYR A 281 -4.12 4.88 2.19
N PHE A 282 -3.82 3.59 2.11
CA PHE A 282 -4.24 2.70 1.03
C PHE A 282 -4.71 1.35 1.56
N VAL A 283 -5.59 0.70 0.80
CA VAL A 283 -6.15 -0.64 1.05
C VAL A 283 -6.25 -1.41 -0.26
N TYR A 284 -5.99 -2.71 -0.21
CA TYR A 284 -6.31 -3.65 -1.27
C TYR A 284 -7.42 -4.59 -0.83
N SER A 285 -8.40 -4.82 -1.69
CA SER A 285 -9.41 -5.87 -1.51
C SER A 285 -9.28 -6.90 -2.62
N LYS A 286 -9.19 -8.18 -2.24
CA LYS A 286 -9.06 -9.30 -3.18
C LYS A 286 -10.31 -10.18 -3.12
N LEU A 287 -11.01 -10.31 -4.24
CA LEU A 287 -12.14 -11.21 -4.41
C LEU A 287 -11.69 -12.45 -5.22
N ASN A 288 -11.93 -13.65 -4.69
CA ASN A 288 -11.63 -14.90 -5.41
C ASN A 288 -12.90 -15.43 -6.07
N VAL A 289 -12.86 -15.66 -7.39
CA VAL A 289 -14.00 -16.15 -8.17
C VAL A 289 -13.60 -17.36 -9.02
N GLN A 290 -14.58 -18.15 -9.46
CA GLN A 290 -14.34 -19.18 -10.46
C GLN A 290 -14.05 -18.54 -11.81
N LYS A 291 -13.08 -19.08 -12.56
CA LYS A 291 -12.70 -18.60 -13.89
C LYS A 291 -13.91 -18.59 -14.83
N SER A 292 -14.75 -19.62 -14.78
CA SER A 292 -16.00 -19.70 -15.56
C SER A 292 -16.95 -18.54 -15.28
N ASN A 293 -17.11 -18.13 -14.02
CA ASN A 293 -17.95 -16.98 -13.67
C ASN A 293 -17.36 -15.67 -14.21
N TRP A 294 -16.03 -15.52 -14.19
CA TRP A 294 -15.36 -14.37 -14.78
C TRP A 294 -15.55 -14.33 -16.31
N GLU A 295 -15.23 -15.42 -17.01
CA GLU A 295 -15.31 -15.52 -18.47
C GLU A 295 -16.73 -15.42 -19.02
N ALA A 296 -17.75 -15.79 -18.22
CA ALA A 296 -19.16 -15.62 -18.55
C ALA A 296 -19.62 -14.15 -18.66
N GLY A 297 -18.74 -13.17 -18.42
CA GLY A 297 -19.07 -11.75 -18.52
C GLY A 297 -19.85 -11.23 -17.32
N ASN A 298 -19.85 -11.94 -16.19
CA ASN A 298 -20.47 -11.46 -14.97
C ASN A 298 -19.82 -10.15 -14.50
N THR A 299 -20.63 -9.26 -13.92
CA THR A 299 -20.17 -7.98 -13.41
C THR A 299 -19.86 -8.09 -11.93
N PHE A 300 -18.64 -7.73 -11.55
CA PHE A 300 -18.17 -7.66 -10.18
C PHE A 300 -17.93 -6.21 -9.79
N THR A 301 -18.56 -5.75 -8.72
CA THR A 301 -18.49 -4.35 -8.28
C THR A 301 -17.80 -4.26 -6.93
N CYS A 302 -16.74 -3.47 -6.82
CA CYS A 302 -16.14 -3.05 -5.56
C CYS A 302 -16.87 -1.81 -5.05
N SER A 303 -17.53 -1.94 -3.90
CA SER A 303 -18.27 -0.88 -3.21
C SER A 303 -17.45 -0.38 -2.02
N VAL A 304 -17.19 0.92 -1.99
CA VAL A 304 -16.35 1.56 -0.98
C VAL A 304 -17.15 2.61 -0.25
N LEU A 305 -17.18 2.52 1.08
CA LEU A 305 -17.76 3.53 1.96
C LEU A 305 -16.65 4.25 2.71
N HIS A 306 -16.61 5.58 2.58
CA HIS A 306 -15.62 6.45 3.21
C HIS A 306 -16.17 7.87 3.38
N GLU A 307 -15.90 8.53 4.50
CA GLU A 307 -16.49 9.84 4.80
C GLU A 307 -16.08 10.97 3.83
N GLY A 308 -14.95 10.82 3.13
CA GLY A 308 -14.47 11.79 2.16
C GLY A 308 -15.19 11.72 0.82
N LEU A 309 -15.98 10.67 0.55
CA LEU A 309 -16.70 10.48 -0.70
C LEU A 309 -18.00 11.29 -0.74
N HIS A 310 -18.43 11.65 -1.95
CA HIS A 310 -19.77 12.19 -2.15
C HIS A 310 -20.81 11.15 -1.71
N ASN A 311 -21.75 11.55 -0.84
CA ASN A 311 -22.71 10.63 -0.18
C ASN A 311 -22.05 9.45 0.55
N HIS A 312 -20.78 9.59 0.94
CA HIS A 312 -19.97 8.61 1.64
C HIS A 312 -19.76 7.27 0.91
N HIS A 313 -20.05 7.19 -0.39
CA HIS A 313 -20.06 5.94 -1.14
C HIS A 313 -19.56 6.11 -2.58
N THR A 314 -18.87 5.09 -3.11
CA THR A 314 -18.46 5.01 -4.51
C THR A 314 -18.32 3.55 -4.93
N GLU A 315 -18.49 3.29 -6.22
CA GLU A 315 -18.41 1.94 -6.79
C GLU A 315 -17.54 1.91 -8.04
N LYS A 316 -16.82 0.81 -8.22
CA LYS A 316 -16.08 0.49 -9.43
C LYS A 316 -16.38 -0.93 -9.85
N SER A 317 -16.83 -1.10 -11.09
CA SER A 317 -17.21 -2.39 -11.64
C SER A 317 -16.16 -2.91 -12.62
N LEU A 318 -16.10 -4.23 -12.71
CA LEU A 318 -15.22 -4.96 -13.58
C LEU A 318 -15.98 -6.16 -14.14
N SER A 319 -15.88 -6.37 -15.45
CA SER A 319 -16.38 -7.55 -16.15
C SER A 319 -15.33 -8.02 -17.13
N HIS A 320 -15.38 -9.30 -17.49
CA HIS A 320 -14.55 -9.79 -18.57
C HIS A 320 -15.02 -9.17 -19.88
N SER A 321 -14.26 -8.21 -20.41
CA SER A 321 -14.34 -7.86 -21.81
C SER A 321 -13.56 -8.93 -22.57
N PRO A 322 -14.19 -9.74 -23.45
CA PRO A 322 -13.42 -10.41 -24.49
C PRO A 322 -12.63 -9.29 -25.14
N GLY A 323 -11.31 -9.37 -25.10
CA GLY A 323 -10.51 -8.39 -25.80
C GLY A 323 -11.12 -8.28 -27.20
N LEU A 324 -11.38 -7.05 -27.64
CA LEU A 324 -10.91 -6.73 -28.97
C LEU A 324 -9.52 -7.35 -28.99
N GLN A 325 -9.35 -8.43 -29.75
CA GLN A 325 -8.09 -8.61 -30.43
C GLN A 325 -7.88 -7.25 -31.07
N LEU A 326 -7.20 -6.35 -30.35
CA LEU A 326 -6.24 -5.49 -31.01
C LEU A 326 -5.34 -6.55 -31.61
N ASP A 327 -5.71 -6.88 -32.84
CA ASP A 327 -5.02 -7.82 -33.67
C ASP A 327 -3.54 -7.46 -33.52
N GLU A 328 -2.70 -8.47 -33.59
CA GLU A 328 -1.25 -8.35 -33.40
C GLU A 328 -0.61 -7.39 -34.44
N THR A 329 -1.42 -6.67 -35.22
CA THR A 329 -1.11 -5.55 -36.11
C THR A 329 -0.45 -4.32 -35.46
N CYS A 330 -0.34 -4.22 -34.13
CA CYS A 330 0.48 -3.17 -33.50
C CYS A 330 1.93 -3.61 -33.18
N ALA A 331 2.29 -4.87 -33.42
CA ALA A 331 3.67 -5.36 -33.34
C ALA A 331 4.29 -5.70 -34.71
N GLU A 332 3.50 -5.79 -35.79
CA GLU A 332 3.98 -6.12 -37.14
C GLU A 332 4.34 -4.90 -38.02
N ALA A 333 4.33 -3.68 -37.49
CA ALA A 333 4.77 -2.49 -38.24
C ALA A 333 6.29 -2.46 -38.51
N GLN A 334 7.02 -3.51 -38.13
CA GLN A 334 8.45 -3.66 -38.37
C GLN A 334 8.83 -4.92 -39.17
N ASP A 335 7.84 -5.72 -39.60
CA ASP A 335 8.03 -6.95 -40.40
C ASP A 335 7.61 -6.82 -41.87
N GLY A 336 7.07 -5.66 -42.28
CA GLY A 336 6.66 -5.38 -43.66
C GLY A 336 7.79 -5.45 -44.70
N GLU A 337 9.06 -5.47 -44.27
CA GLU A 337 10.21 -5.67 -45.15
C GLU A 337 10.46 -7.17 -45.46
N LEU A 338 10.04 -8.08 -44.56
CA LEU A 338 10.19 -9.53 -44.75
C LEU A 338 9.07 -10.12 -45.62
N ASP A 339 7.83 -9.62 -45.51
CA ASP A 339 6.69 -10.07 -46.34
C ASP A 339 6.83 -9.70 -47.82
N GLY A 340 7.44 -8.56 -48.12
CA GLY A 340 7.82 -8.18 -49.48
C GLY A 340 8.80 -9.18 -50.13
N LEU A 341 9.68 -9.76 -49.32
CA LEU A 341 10.66 -10.76 -49.79
C LEU A 341 9.97 -12.10 -50.08
N TRP A 342 9.09 -12.58 -49.19
CA TRP A 342 8.37 -13.85 -49.37
C TRP A 342 7.43 -13.82 -50.58
N THR A 343 6.66 -12.76 -50.76
CA THR A 343 5.78 -12.59 -51.93
C THR A 343 6.58 -12.61 -53.24
N THR A 344 7.72 -11.92 -53.27
CA THR A 344 8.62 -11.92 -54.42
C THR A 344 9.15 -13.33 -54.71
N ILE A 345 9.61 -14.06 -53.68
CA ILE A 345 10.09 -15.45 -53.80
C ILE A 345 8.98 -16.38 -54.32
N THR A 346 7.75 -16.29 -53.79
CA THR A 346 6.62 -17.12 -54.23
C THR A 346 6.23 -16.86 -55.68
N ILE A 347 6.27 -15.61 -56.14
CA ILE A 347 6.02 -15.26 -57.54
C ILE A 347 7.08 -15.89 -58.44
N PHE A 348 8.37 -15.79 -58.08
CA PHE A 348 9.45 -16.40 -58.87
C PHE A 348 9.34 -17.92 -58.94
N ILE A 349 9.04 -18.59 -57.82
CA ILE A 349 8.83 -20.05 -57.79
C ILE A 349 7.62 -20.44 -58.66
N SER A 350 6.51 -19.70 -58.58
CA SER A 350 5.30 -19.98 -59.35
C SER A 350 5.54 -19.81 -60.86
N LEU A 351 6.20 -18.73 -61.27
CA LEU A 351 6.56 -18.49 -62.67
C LEU A 351 7.54 -19.55 -63.20
N PHE A 352 8.51 -19.95 -62.38
CA PHE A 352 9.43 -21.03 -62.72
C PHE A 352 8.69 -22.35 -62.95
N LEU A 353 7.82 -22.75 -62.01
CA LEU A 353 7.02 -23.97 -62.13
C LEU A 353 6.09 -23.93 -63.35
N LEU A 354 5.41 -22.80 -63.61
CA LEU A 354 4.59 -22.63 -64.81
C LEU A 354 5.42 -22.77 -66.09
N SER A 355 6.63 -22.21 -66.14
CA SER A 355 7.52 -22.34 -67.29
C SER A 355 7.97 -23.79 -67.52
N VAL A 356 8.25 -24.52 -66.44
CA VAL A 356 8.66 -25.93 -66.50
C VAL A 356 7.49 -26.81 -66.92
N CYS A 357 6.29 -26.59 -66.36
CA CYS A 357 5.08 -27.31 -66.75
C CYS A 357 4.70 -27.03 -68.21
N TYR A 358 4.77 -25.78 -68.65
CA TYR A 358 4.48 -25.40 -70.03
C TYR A 358 5.45 -26.04 -71.01
N SER A 359 6.76 -26.00 -70.72
CA SER A 359 7.78 -26.65 -71.56
C SER A 359 7.64 -28.18 -71.59
N ALA A 360 7.27 -28.81 -70.47
CA ALA A 360 6.96 -30.24 -70.41
C ALA A 360 5.70 -30.59 -71.23
N ALA A 361 4.63 -29.78 -71.14
CA ALA A 361 3.43 -30.00 -71.93
C ALA A 361 3.69 -29.84 -73.43
N VAL A 362 4.42 -28.79 -73.84
CA VAL A 362 4.79 -28.57 -75.25
C VAL A 362 5.65 -29.70 -75.79
N THR A 363 6.60 -30.22 -75.01
CA THR A 363 7.40 -31.38 -75.42
C THR A 363 6.54 -32.65 -75.53
N LEU A 364 5.62 -32.91 -74.59
CA LEU A 364 4.69 -34.04 -74.70
C LEU A 364 3.75 -33.94 -75.91
N PHE A 365 3.20 -32.76 -76.20
CA PHE A 365 2.35 -32.57 -77.38
C PHE A 365 3.14 -32.69 -78.70
N LYS A 366 4.37 -32.16 -78.77
CA LYS A 366 5.23 -32.34 -79.95
C LYS A 366 5.57 -33.80 -80.18
N VAL A 367 5.94 -34.53 -79.13
CA VAL A 367 6.26 -35.98 -79.24
C VAL A 367 5.01 -36.77 -79.63
N LYS A 368 3.85 -36.49 -79.03
CA LYS A 368 2.57 -37.14 -79.38
C LYS A 368 2.13 -36.87 -80.82
N TRP A 369 2.31 -35.64 -81.31
CA TRP A 369 1.99 -35.29 -82.70
C TRP A 369 2.90 -36.04 -83.69
N ILE A 370 4.20 -36.13 -83.40
CA ILE A 370 5.15 -36.92 -84.21
C ILE A 370 4.75 -38.41 -84.24
N PHE A 371 4.33 -38.98 -83.10
CA PHE A 371 3.86 -40.37 -83.07
C PHE A 371 2.53 -40.59 -83.80
N SER A 372 1.57 -39.66 -83.69
CA SER A 372 0.29 -39.77 -84.42
C SER A 372 0.47 -39.68 -85.94
N SER A 373 1.33 -38.78 -86.44
CA SER A 373 1.61 -38.68 -87.88
C SER A 373 2.33 -39.91 -88.43
N VAL A 374 3.12 -40.61 -87.61
CA VAL A 374 3.77 -41.88 -87.99
C VAL A 374 2.79 -43.06 -87.99
N VAL A 375 1.74 -43.04 -87.16
CA VAL A 375 0.73 -44.11 -87.06
C VAL A 375 -0.35 -44.00 -88.14
N GLU A 376 -0.78 -42.79 -88.52
CA GLU A 376 -1.78 -42.58 -89.60
C GLU A 376 -1.29 -43.05 -90.97
N LEU A 377 0.02 -43.01 -91.22
CA LEU A 377 0.59 -43.55 -92.46
C LEU A 377 0.45 -45.07 -92.59
N LYS A 378 0.12 -45.78 -91.50
CA LYS A 378 0.15 -47.25 -91.42
C LYS A 378 -1.22 -47.93 -91.50
N GLN A 379 -2.34 -47.20 -91.44
CA GLN A 379 -3.69 -47.77 -91.23
C GLN A 379 -4.71 -47.60 -92.38
N THR A 380 -4.39 -46.97 -93.50
CA THR A 380 -5.29 -46.76 -94.66
C THR A 380 -5.58 -48.02 -95.51
N LEU A 381 -5.39 -49.22 -94.95
CA LEU A 381 -5.65 -50.49 -95.63
C LEU A 381 -6.79 -51.26 -94.93
N VAL A 382 -7.98 -51.24 -95.56
CA VAL A 382 -9.10 -52.23 -95.53
C VAL A 382 -10.35 -51.95 -94.64
N PRO A 383 -11.61 -51.89 -95.20
CA PRO A 383 -12.86 -51.65 -94.47
C PRO A 383 -13.95 -52.78 -94.44
N GLU A 384 -14.71 -52.76 -93.32
CA GLU A 384 -16.14 -53.05 -92.96
C GLU A 384 -17.01 -54.18 -93.56
N TYR A 385 -17.88 -54.83 -92.73
CA TYR A 385 -19.39 -54.79 -92.79
C TYR A 385 -20.14 -55.76 -91.81
N LYS A 386 -21.34 -55.33 -91.32
CA LYS A 386 -22.61 -56.06 -90.95
C LYS A 386 -23.26 -55.54 -89.64
N ASN A 387 -24.57 -55.42 -89.43
CA ASN A 387 -25.84 -55.28 -90.20
C ASN A 387 -26.98 -55.25 -89.14
N MET A 388 -28.05 -54.46 -89.33
CA MET A 388 -29.37 -54.70 -88.70
C MET A 388 -30.47 -54.69 -89.78
N ILE A 389 -31.29 -55.75 -89.80
CA ILE A 389 -32.55 -55.97 -90.54
C ILE A 389 -33.68 -55.45 -89.62
N GLY A 390 -34.78 -54.78 -89.99
CA GLY A 390 -35.49 -54.57 -91.26
C GLY A 390 -36.97 -55.00 -91.07
N GLN A 391 -37.95 -54.14 -91.37
CA GLN A 391 -39.29 -54.55 -91.81
C GLN A 391 -40.03 -53.39 -92.50
N ALA A 392 -40.57 -53.67 -93.69
CA ALA A 392 -41.26 -52.81 -94.64
C ALA A 392 -42.74 -53.26 -94.79
N PRO A 393 -43.50 -52.66 -95.73
CA PRO A 393 -44.16 -53.45 -96.77
C PRO A 393 -43.45 -53.36 -98.13
#